data_AF-A0A2D9M2V9-F1
#
_entry.id   AF-A0A2D9M2V9-F1
#
_cell.length_a   1.000
_cell.length_b   1.000
_cell.length_c   1.000
_cell.angle_alpha   90.00
_cell.angle_beta   90.00
_cell.angle_gamma   90.00
#
_symmetry.space_group_name_H-M   'P 1'
#
loop_
_entity.id
_entity.type
_entity.pdbx_description
1 polymer ?
#
loop_
_entity_poly.entity_id
_entity_poly.type
_entity_poly.pdbx_seq_one_letter_code
_entity_poly.pdbx_strand_id
1 'polypeptide(L)'
;MSIDIPSVLDNLCYRHPSLLVDDILEHEPGKRLVALKNVTVSEEFFQGHFPGTPLMPGVLMVETLAQASTLLLFANSQRPASRVFLRGVNKAKFRSQVVPGDQLRLEVTRGRTRSSLVEVAGRAFIGDKLVAELKLLFGFMDSETKIDPTAFVAPGAEIGAGTVVGPQAIIGEHVRIGRNCSIGTKAVVDGWTEIGDETVIFPLASVGLIPQDMKFKGEKSRLVIGEHNVFREFVTIHRGTAGGGGITRIGQNNLFMAYAHVAHDCLVGNETIFGNGATLGGHVTVYDHATISAMSGVHQFCRVGRYAFIGGYSVVTRDALPYARTVGNRARVYGVNSIGLVRNGFSQEVIVKLKRAYRYLLQSKLNTSQALARIEMDPSLDCSDVDYLVEFIKSSERGVSLRRSFRHHGRHFDDEIITDE
;
A
#
# COMPACT_ATOMS: atom_id res chain seq x y z
N MET A 1 -5.60 -1.80 16.84
CA MET A 1 -7.03 -2.05 16.51
C MET A 1 -7.38 -3.39 17.11
N SER A 2 -8.46 -3.46 17.89
CA SER A 2 -9.01 -4.74 18.36
C SER A 2 -9.64 -5.46 17.17
N ILE A 3 -9.30 -6.73 16.97
CA ILE A 3 -9.89 -7.57 15.91
C ILE A 3 -11.18 -8.17 16.46
N ASP A 4 -12.29 -7.98 15.76
CA ASP A 4 -13.56 -8.62 16.07
C ASP A 4 -13.55 -10.08 15.58
N ILE A 5 -13.24 -11.01 16.48
CA ILE A 5 -13.04 -12.44 16.16
C ILE A 5 -14.27 -13.05 15.47
N PRO A 6 -15.52 -12.93 16.00
CA PRO A 6 -16.70 -13.47 15.34
C PRO A 6 -16.89 -12.99 13.89
N SER A 7 -16.82 -11.67 13.67
CA SER A 7 -17.03 -11.07 12.35
C SER A 7 -15.99 -11.53 11.32
N VAL A 8 -14.74 -11.70 11.75
CA VAL A 8 -13.68 -12.18 10.86
C VAL A 8 -13.83 -13.68 10.54
N LEU A 9 -14.26 -14.50 11.51
CA LEU A 9 -14.42 -15.94 11.31
C LEU A 9 -15.65 -16.32 10.46
N ASP A 10 -16.63 -15.43 10.32
CA ASP A 10 -17.70 -15.57 9.32
C ASP A 10 -17.13 -15.72 7.88
N ASN A 11 -15.91 -15.22 7.60
CA ASN A 11 -15.25 -15.39 6.30
C ASN A 11 -14.75 -16.82 6.04
N LEU A 12 -14.61 -17.66 7.07
CA LEU A 12 -14.35 -19.11 6.95
C LEU A 12 -15.66 -19.93 7.01
N CYS A 13 -16.83 -19.27 6.95
CA CYS A 13 -18.17 -19.87 7.04
C CYS A 13 -18.50 -20.53 8.39
N TYR A 14 -17.86 -20.11 9.49
CA TYR A 14 -18.14 -20.66 10.82
C TYR A 14 -19.05 -19.76 11.65
N ARG A 15 -19.95 -20.39 12.40
CA ARG A 15 -20.80 -19.75 13.40
C ARG A 15 -20.78 -20.56 14.69
N HIS A 16 -21.21 -19.94 15.78
CA HIS A 16 -21.48 -20.65 17.03
C HIS A 16 -22.28 -21.95 16.74
N PRO A 17 -21.94 -23.10 17.37
CA PRO A 17 -20.96 -23.31 18.44
C PRO A 17 -19.52 -23.58 17.98
N SER A 18 -19.19 -23.45 16.69
CA SER A 18 -17.89 -23.84 16.14
C SER A 18 -16.75 -22.83 16.37
N LEU A 19 -16.95 -21.76 17.15
CA LEU A 19 -15.90 -20.79 17.48
C LEU A 19 -15.02 -21.34 18.60
N LEU A 20 -13.72 -21.49 18.33
CA LEU A 20 -12.78 -22.07 19.29
C LEU A 20 -11.73 -21.06 19.76
N VAL A 21 -11.27 -20.14 18.92
CA VAL A 21 -10.28 -19.14 19.34
C VAL A 21 -10.92 -18.13 20.31
N ASP A 22 -10.33 -18.00 21.49
CA ASP A 22 -10.87 -17.14 22.57
C ASP A 22 -10.27 -15.73 22.55
N ASP A 23 -8.99 -15.59 22.19
CA ASP A 23 -8.31 -14.29 22.21
C ASP A 23 -7.12 -14.21 21.24
N ILE A 24 -6.69 -12.99 20.91
CA ILE A 24 -5.50 -12.70 20.10
C ILE A 24 -4.46 -12.02 20.98
N LEU A 25 -3.35 -12.72 21.21
CA LEU A 25 -2.26 -12.28 22.08
C LEU A 25 -1.28 -11.35 21.36
N GLU A 26 -0.91 -11.69 20.12
CA GLU A 26 0.03 -10.93 19.30
C GLU A 26 -0.41 -10.93 17.84
N HIS A 27 -0.17 -9.84 17.13
CA HIS A 27 -0.47 -9.75 15.70
C HIS A 27 0.55 -8.87 14.97
N GLU A 28 1.26 -9.47 14.03
CA GLU A 28 2.06 -8.81 13.00
C GLU A 28 1.28 -8.87 11.67
N PRO A 29 0.62 -7.78 11.25
CA PRO A 29 -0.21 -7.73 10.05
C PRO A 29 0.38 -8.42 8.83
N GLY A 30 -0.37 -9.37 8.26
CA GLY A 30 0.00 -10.07 7.03
C GLY A 30 1.16 -11.06 7.16
N LYS A 31 1.76 -11.22 8.35
CA LYS A 31 2.94 -12.05 8.57
C LYS A 31 2.74 -13.12 9.64
N ARG A 32 2.30 -12.76 10.84
CA ARG A 32 2.20 -13.68 11.99
C ARG A 32 1.07 -13.28 12.93
N LEU A 33 0.41 -14.25 13.54
CA LEU A 33 -0.56 -14.04 14.60
C LEU A 33 -0.37 -15.10 15.69
N VAL A 34 -0.53 -14.70 16.95
CA VAL A 34 -0.55 -15.58 18.11
C VAL A 34 -1.91 -15.44 18.78
N ALA A 35 -2.63 -16.56 18.90
CA ALA A 35 -3.95 -16.63 19.50
C ALA A 35 -3.96 -17.59 20.70
N LEU A 36 -5.02 -17.51 21.49
CA LEU A 36 -5.26 -18.34 22.66
C LEU A 36 -6.52 -19.19 22.47
N LYS A 37 -6.43 -20.46 22.88
CA LYS A 37 -7.57 -21.34 23.12
C LYS A 37 -7.47 -21.90 24.54
N ASN A 38 -8.44 -21.59 25.38
CA ASN A 38 -8.69 -22.26 26.65
C ASN A 38 -9.46 -23.54 26.38
N VAL A 39 -8.93 -24.67 26.83
CA VAL A 39 -9.58 -25.98 26.69
C VAL A 39 -10.42 -26.22 27.93
N THR A 40 -11.71 -26.00 27.84
CA THR A 40 -12.62 -26.08 28.99
C THR A 40 -13.42 -27.37 28.97
N VAL A 41 -13.63 -27.97 30.16
CA VAL A 41 -14.36 -29.24 30.29
C VAL A 41 -15.81 -29.15 29.82
N SER A 42 -16.37 -27.93 29.78
CA SER A 42 -17.71 -27.62 29.33
C SER A 42 -17.91 -27.69 27.81
N GLU A 43 -16.84 -27.85 27.03
CA GLU A 43 -16.97 -27.92 25.57
C GLU A 43 -17.68 -29.21 25.13
N GLU A 44 -18.64 -29.06 24.21
CA GLU A 44 -19.58 -30.12 23.82
C GLU A 44 -18.88 -31.41 23.35
N PHE A 45 -17.73 -31.27 22.68
CA PHE A 45 -16.99 -32.43 22.19
C PHE A 45 -16.39 -33.29 23.30
N PHE A 46 -16.30 -32.82 24.55
CA PHE A 46 -15.92 -33.68 25.68
C PHE A 46 -17.08 -34.53 26.22
N GLN A 47 -18.34 -34.22 25.89
CA GLN A 47 -19.51 -34.96 26.41
C GLN A 47 -19.70 -36.37 25.81
N GLY A 48 -18.84 -36.79 24.89
CA GLY A 48 -18.83 -38.16 24.36
C GLY A 48 -17.48 -38.64 23.83
N HIS A 49 -16.45 -37.80 23.79
CA HIS A 49 -15.13 -38.14 23.30
C HIS A 49 -14.26 -38.73 24.42
N PHE A 50 -14.18 -40.07 24.45
CA PHE A 50 -13.47 -40.90 25.46
C PHE A 50 -14.00 -40.73 26.90
N PRO A 51 -15.11 -41.41 27.25
CA PRO A 51 -15.63 -41.42 28.62
C PRO A 51 -14.54 -41.78 29.65
N GLY A 52 -14.32 -40.91 30.62
CA GLY A 52 -13.29 -41.07 31.67
C GLY A 52 -11.87 -40.62 31.29
N THR A 53 -11.63 -40.19 30.05
CA THR A 53 -10.33 -39.64 29.61
C THR A 53 -10.55 -38.49 28.62
N PRO A 54 -11.07 -37.34 29.08
CA PRO A 54 -11.40 -36.24 28.19
C PRO A 54 -10.14 -35.70 27.53
N LEU A 55 -10.08 -35.80 26.20
CA LEU A 55 -8.96 -35.28 25.40
C LEU A 55 -9.50 -34.53 24.17
N MET A 56 -8.87 -33.41 23.83
CA MET A 56 -9.23 -32.62 22.66
C MET A 56 -8.80 -33.39 21.39
N PRO A 57 -9.75 -33.72 20.48
CA PRO A 57 -9.42 -34.38 19.23
C PRO A 57 -8.40 -33.59 18.40
N GLY A 58 -7.46 -34.28 17.75
CA GLY A 58 -6.48 -33.63 16.86
C GLY A 58 -7.12 -32.80 15.75
N VAL A 59 -8.29 -33.21 15.24
CA VAL A 59 -9.06 -32.43 14.26
C VAL A 59 -9.54 -31.07 14.80
N LEU A 60 -9.80 -30.94 16.10
CA LEU A 60 -10.15 -29.65 16.70
C LEU A 60 -8.91 -28.78 16.92
N MET A 61 -7.73 -29.39 17.08
CA MET A 61 -6.47 -28.65 17.07
C MET A 61 -6.15 -28.11 15.66
N VAL A 62 -6.49 -28.87 14.61
CA VAL A 62 -6.44 -28.39 13.22
C VAL A 62 -7.39 -27.22 13.03
N GLU A 63 -8.63 -27.36 13.51
CA GLU A 63 -9.69 -26.37 13.39
C GLU A 63 -9.35 -25.05 14.11
N THR A 64 -8.87 -25.11 15.35
CA THR A 64 -8.38 -23.93 16.09
C THR A 64 -7.25 -23.20 15.36
N LEU A 65 -6.28 -23.94 14.82
CA LEU A 65 -5.21 -23.36 13.99
C LEU A 65 -5.74 -22.78 12.68
N ALA A 66 -6.81 -23.37 12.11
CA ALA A 66 -7.44 -22.84 10.90
C ALA A 66 -8.19 -21.52 11.15
N GLN A 67 -8.86 -21.41 12.29
CA GLN A 67 -9.48 -20.15 12.75
C GLN A 67 -8.42 -19.07 13.00
N ALA A 68 -7.35 -19.39 13.74
CA ALA A 68 -6.23 -18.46 13.96
C ALA A 68 -5.59 -18.01 12.63
N SER A 69 -5.45 -18.92 11.67
CA SER A 69 -4.95 -18.60 10.33
C SER A 69 -5.89 -17.66 9.56
N THR A 70 -7.20 -17.83 9.69
CA THR A 70 -8.18 -16.93 9.05
C THR A 70 -8.12 -15.54 9.66
N LEU A 71 -8.00 -15.44 10.99
CA LEU A 71 -7.77 -14.17 11.66
C LEU A 71 -6.52 -13.47 11.09
N LEU A 72 -5.40 -14.20 10.90
CA LEU A 72 -4.20 -13.64 10.28
C LEU A 72 -4.44 -13.17 8.83
N LEU A 73 -5.21 -13.92 8.04
CA LEU A 73 -5.46 -13.59 6.63
C LEU A 73 -6.40 -12.39 6.46
N PHE A 74 -7.35 -12.17 7.39
CA PHE A 74 -8.44 -11.21 7.23
C PHE A 74 -8.42 -10.01 8.16
N ALA A 75 -7.70 -10.06 9.30
CA ALA A 75 -7.72 -9.00 10.31
C ALA A 75 -7.34 -7.60 9.79
N ASN A 76 -6.65 -7.50 8.66
CA ASN A 76 -6.37 -6.25 7.96
C ASN A 76 -6.70 -6.31 6.46
N SER A 77 -7.43 -7.34 6.02
CA SER A 77 -7.80 -7.44 4.61
C SER A 77 -8.86 -6.40 4.28
N GLN A 78 -8.66 -5.66 3.19
CA GLN A 78 -9.69 -4.79 2.63
C GLN A 78 -10.61 -5.55 1.66
N ARG A 79 -10.77 -6.87 1.88
CA ARG A 79 -11.60 -7.76 1.06
C ARG A 79 -12.89 -8.12 1.81
N PRO A 80 -13.86 -7.20 1.95
CA PRO A 80 -15.04 -7.39 2.79
C PRO A 80 -15.97 -8.51 2.32
N ALA A 81 -15.78 -9.03 1.10
CA ALA A 81 -16.63 -10.05 0.52
C ALA A 81 -15.91 -11.40 0.29
N SER A 82 -14.57 -11.44 0.31
CA SER A 82 -13.86 -12.69 0.02
C SER A 82 -13.98 -13.70 1.17
N ARG A 83 -14.20 -14.97 0.85
CA ARG A 83 -14.19 -16.06 1.81
C ARG A 83 -12.93 -16.89 1.65
N VAL A 84 -12.53 -17.58 2.70
CA VAL A 84 -11.53 -18.64 2.62
C VAL A 84 -12.16 -19.98 2.96
N PHE A 85 -11.58 -21.04 2.45
CA PHE A 85 -11.89 -22.40 2.84
C PHE A 85 -10.60 -23.18 3.01
N LEU A 86 -10.58 -24.08 4.00
CA LEU A 86 -9.45 -24.97 4.22
C LEU A 86 -9.45 -26.05 3.11
N ARG A 87 -8.51 -25.94 2.18
CA ARG A 87 -8.37 -26.87 1.05
C ARG A 87 -7.56 -28.11 1.41
N GLY A 88 -6.63 -28.01 2.35
CA GLY A 88 -5.81 -29.14 2.76
C GLY A 88 -5.00 -28.91 4.03
N VAL A 89 -4.65 -30.01 4.68
CA VAL A 89 -3.84 -30.05 5.89
C VAL A 89 -2.64 -30.95 5.61
N ASN A 90 -1.44 -30.38 5.66
CA ASN A 90 -0.20 -31.05 5.29
C ASN A 90 0.73 -31.17 6.49
N LYS A 91 1.48 -32.28 6.56
CA LYS A 91 2.52 -32.53 7.57
C LYS A 91 2.01 -32.36 9.02
N ALA A 92 0.74 -32.68 9.28
CA ALA A 92 0.17 -32.60 10.62
C ALA A 92 0.84 -33.61 11.55
N LYS A 93 1.29 -33.14 12.71
CA LYS A 93 1.86 -33.96 13.79
C LYS A 93 1.23 -33.53 15.10
N PHE A 94 0.63 -34.49 15.81
CA PHE A 94 0.09 -34.32 17.16
C PHE A 94 1.03 -35.03 18.13
N ARG A 95 1.69 -34.24 18.98
CA ARG A 95 2.85 -34.68 19.76
C ARG A 95 2.50 -34.99 21.21
N SER A 96 1.36 -34.51 21.69
CA SER A 96 0.91 -34.72 23.07
C SER A 96 -0.60 -34.59 23.16
N GLN A 97 -1.15 -35.21 24.20
CA GLN A 97 -2.55 -35.02 24.56
C GLN A 97 -2.78 -33.60 25.05
N VAL A 98 -3.97 -33.10 24.78
CA VAL A 98 -4.49 -31.84 25.26
C VAL A 98 -5.78 -32.15 26.01
N VAL A 99 -5.90 -31.70 27.24
CA VAL A 99 -6.98 -32.06 28.16
C VAL A 99 -7.66 -30.79 28.71
N PRO A 100 -8.86 -30.92 29.31
CA PRO A 100 -9.48 -29.80 30.00
C PRO A 100 -8.55 -29.17 31.05
N GLY A 101 -8.50 -27.84 31.06
CA GLY A 101 -7.59 -27.05 31.90
C GLY A 101 -6.34 -26.56 31.16
N ASP A 102 -5.99 -27.16 30.02
CA ASP A 102 -4.87 -26.70 29.20
C ASP A 102 -5.19 -25.36 28.51
N GLN A 103 -4.14 -24.58 28.29
CA GLN A 103 -4.16 -23.39 27.44
C GLN A 103 -3.29 -23.62 26.21
N LEU A 104 -3.92 -23.60 25.05
CA LEU A 104 -3.24 -23.69 23.76
C LEU A 104 -2.86 -22.30 23.27
N ARG A 105 -1.55 -22.06 23.19
CA ARG A 105 -0.97 -20.92 22.49
C ARG A 105 -0.78 -21.28 21.02
N LEU A 106 -1.56 -20.65 20.15
CA LEU A 106 -1.67 -20.93 18.73
C LEU A 106 -0.81 -19.93 17.96
N GLU A 107 0.32 -20.37 17.41
CA GLU A 107 1.17 -19.56 16.55
C GLU A 107 0.91 -19.89 15.08
N VAL A 108 0.52 -18.88 14.30
CA VAL A 108 0.35 -19.01 12.85
C VAL A 108 1.22 -18.02 12.10
N THR A 109 1.87 -18.48 11.03
CA THR A 109 2.75 -17.67 10.19
C THR A 109 2.38 -17.85 8.73
N ARG A 110 2.15 -16.74 8.03
CA ARG A 110 1.79 -16.74 6.61
C ARG A 110 2.99 -17.21 5.78
N GLY A 111 2.76 -18.20 4.94
CA GLY A 111 3.73 -18.72 3.99
C GLY A 111 3.59 -18.09 2.61
N ARG A 112 4.06 -18.82 1.59
CA ARG A 112 3.97 -18.37 0.20
C ARG A 112 2.52 -18.41 -0.29
N THR A 113 2.15 -17.42 -1.09
CA THR A 113 0.90 -17.40 -1.86
C THR A 113 1.23 -17.85 -3.29
N ARG A 114 0.40 -18.72 -3.86
CA ARG A 114 0.50 -19.17 -5.26
C ARG A 114 -0.89 -19.21 -5.87
N SER A 115 -1.14 -18.40 -6.89
CA SER A 115 -2.48 -18.24 -7.48
C SER A 115 -3.50 -17.89 -6.37
N SER A 116 -4.67 -18.54 -6.35
CA SER A 116 -5.71 -18.36 -5.32
C SER A 116 -5.50 -19.16 -4.02
N LEU A 117 -4.29 -19.70 -3.80
CA LEU A 117 -3.96 -20.52 -2.63
C LEU A 117 -2.89 -19.87 -1.74
N VAL A 118 -3.11 -19.92 -0.44
CA VAL A 118 -2.13 -19.47 0.57
C VAL A 118 -1.82 -20.59 1.55
N GLU A 119 -0.52 -20.84 1.76
CA GLU A 119 -0.05 -21.74 2.81
C GLU A 119 0.14 -20.96 4.11
N VAL A 120 -0.32 -21.51 5.23
CA VAL A 120 -0.09 -20.97 6.58
C VAL A 120 0.50 -22.07 7.45
N ALA A 121 1.65 -21.80 8.08
CA ALA A 121 2.24 -22.72 9.04
C ALA A 121 1.59 -22.50 10.42
N GLY A 122 1.09 -23.56 11.04
CA GLY A 122 0.43 -23.51 12.34
C GLY A 122 1.16 -24.38 13.37
N ARG A 123 1.34 -23.85 14.58
CA ARG A 123 1.91 -24.56 15.73
C ARG A 123 1.08 -24.27 16.97
N ALA A 124 0.82 -25.28 17.79
CA ALA A 124 0.12 -25.15 19.06
C ALA A 124 1.04 -25.58 20.20
N PHE A 125 1.05 -24.82 21.29
CA PHE A 125 1.88 -25.05 22.47
C PHE A 125 1.05 -25.06 23.75
N ILE A 126 1.48 -25.83 24.75
CA ILE A 126 1.08 -25.69 26.15
C ILE A 126 2.33 -25.26 26.93
N GLY A 127 2.34 -24.03 27.44
CA GLY A 127 3.58 -23.39 27.87
C GLY A 127 4.60 -23.39 26.73
N ASP A 128 5.78 -23.97 26.97
CA ASP A 128 6.85 -24.11 25.97
C ASP A 128 6.79 -25.44 25.19
N LYS A 129 5.87 -26.34 25.55
CA LYS A 129 5.79 -27.68 24.95
C LYS A 129 4.98 -27.64 23.65
N LEU A 130 5.62 -28.00 22.53
CA LEU A 130 4.94 -28.15 21.24
C LEU A 130 3.99 -29.37 21.25
N VAL A 131 2.70 -29.13 21.09
CA VAL A 131 1.67 -30.17 21.11
C VAL A 131 1.08 -30.50 19.74
N ALA A 132 1.06 -29.55 18.81
CA ALA A 132 0.78 -29.82 17.40
C ALA A 132 1.54 -28.90 16.46
N GLU A 133 1.85 -29.42 15.27
CA GLU A 133 2.33 -28.63 14.15
C GLU A 133 1.73 -29.12 12.84
N LEU A 134 1.45 -28.19 11.93
CA LEU A 134 0.83 -28.49 10.64
C LEU A 134 1.04 -27.35 9.64
N LYS A 135 0.76 -27.62 8.37
CA LYS A 135 0.68 -26.63 7.29
C LYS A 135 -0.72 -26.63 6.70
N LEU A 136 -1.42 -25.51 6.81
CA LEU A 136 -2.76 -25.33 6.28
C LEU A 136 -2.68 -24.71 4.90
N LEU A 137 -3.40 -25.26 3.94
CA LEU A 137 -3.55 -24.70 2.61
C LEU A 137 -4.97 -24.14 2.49
N PHE A 138 -5.08 -22.83 2.38
CA PHE A 138 -6.36 -22.14 2.17
C PHE A 138 -6.55 -21.79 0.70
N GLY A 139 -7.78 -21.95 0.22
CA GLY A 139 -8.21 -21.32 -1.03
C GLY A 139 -9.09 -20.10 -0.74
N PHE A 140 -8.97 -19.08 -1.57
CA PHE A 140 -9.91 -17.97 -1.60
C PHE A 140 -11.07 -18.30 -2.53
N MET A 141 -12.29 -18.06 -2.06
CA MET A 141 -13.48 -17.98 -2.90
C MET A 141 -13.79 -16.50 -3.08
N ASP A 142 -13.69 -16.05 -4.33
CA ASP A 142 -14.24 -14.76 -4.73
C ASP A 142 -15.76 -14.88 -4.54
N SER A 143 -16.34 -14.04 -3.69
CA SER A 143 -17.80 -14.01 -3.54
C SER A 143 -18.46 -13.47 -4.79
N GLU A 144 -19.78 -13.59 -4.88
CA GLU A 144 -20.54 -12.82 -5.86
C GLU A 144 -20.24 -11.31 -5.74
N THR A 145 -20.20 -10.64 -6.89
CA THR A 145 -20.16 -9.18 -6.97
C THR A 145 -21.42 -8.63 -6.30
N LYS A 146 -21.26 -7.67 -5.38
CA LYS A 146 -22.39 -7.03 -4.68
C LYS A 146 -22.53 -5.60 -5.15
N ILE A 147 -23.67 -5.29 -5.75
CA ILE A 147 -23.98 -3.94 -6.21
C ILE A 147 -25.17 -3.45 -5.41
N ASP A 148 -25.01 -2.33 -4.70
CA ASP A 148 -26.12 -1.70 -4.00
C ASP A 148 -27.24 -1.31 -4.99
N PRO A 149 -28.52 -1.52 -4.67
CA PRO A 149 -29.63 -1.21 -5.58
C PRO A 149 -29.71 0.26 -6.01
N THR A 150 -29.10 1.17 -5.25
CA THR A 150 -29.08 2.61 -5.56
C THR A 150 -27.86 3.03 -6.38
N ALA A 151 -26.90 2.13 -6.60
CA ALA A 151 -25.77 2.38 -7.49
C ALA A 151 -26.23 2.36 -8.95
N PHE A 152 -25.66 3.26 -9.77
CA PHE A 152 -25.82 3.22 -11.21
C PHE A 152 -24.60 2.55 -11.84
N VAL A 153 -24.83 1.45 -12.55
CA VAL A 153 -23.80 0.73 -13.31
C VAL A 153 -24.25 0.66 -14.76
N ALA A 154 -23.52 1.32 -15.66
CA ALA A 154 -23.85 1.33 -17.08
C ALA A 154 -23.73 -0.09 -17.69
N PRO A 155 -24.54 -0.44 -18.72
CA PRO A 155 -24.56 -1.79 -19.28
C PRO A 155 -23.23 -2.31 -19.84
N GLY A 156 -22.35 -1.42 -20.28
CA GLY A 156 -21.02 -1.79 -20.80
C GLY A 156 -19.94 -1.98 -19.73
N ALA A 157 -20.22 -1.65 -18.47
CA ALA A 157 -19.25 -1.77 -17.39
C ALA A 157 -18.96 -3.24 -17.07
N GLU A 158 -17.70 -3.55 -16.79
CA GLU A 158 -17.26 -4.88 -16.40
C GLU A 158 -16.77 -4.86 -14.95
N ILE A 159 -17.41 -5.64 -14.09
CA ILE A 159 -17.11 -5.68 -12.65
C ILE A 159 -16.62 -7.07 -12.28
N GLY A 160 -15.39 -7.17 -11.77
CA GLY A 160 -14.79 -8.42 -11.34
C GLY A 160 -15.50 -9.06 -10.14
N ALA A 161 -15.29 -10.37 -9.99
CA ALA A 161 -15.84 -11.16 -8.90
C ALA A 161 -15.40 -10.63 -7.52
N GLY A 162 -16.27 -10.73 -6.52
CA GLY A 162 -16.00 -10.28 -5.15
C GLY A 162 -16.01 -8.77 -4.95
N THR A 163 -16.17 -7.98 -6.02
CA THR A 163 -16.20 -6.52 -5.93
C THR A 163 -17.51 -6.03 -5.32
N VAL A 164 -17.42 -5.03 -4.45
CA VAL A 164 -18.56 -4.39 -3.79
C VAL A 164 -18.70 -2.96 -4.31
N VAL A 165 -19.88 -2.61 -4.81
CA VAL A 165 -20.25 -1.27 -5.26
C VAL A 165 -21.28 -0.70 -4.28
N GLY A 166 -20.89 0.36 -3.58
CA GLY A 166 -21.68 0.98 -2.52
C GLY A 166 -22.82 1.88 -3.02
N PRO A 167 -23.68 2.34 -2.11
CA PRO A 167 -24.86 3.14 -2.44
C PRO A 167 -24.55 4.38 -3.29
N GLN A 168 -25.40 4.64 -4.29
CA GLN A 168 -25.32 5.82 -5.15
C GLN A 168 -23.97 6.03 -5.86
N ALA A 169 -23.12 4.99 -5.94
CA ALA A 169 -21.94 5.04 -6.78
C ALA A 169 -22.34 5.04 -8.27
N ILE A 170 -21.50 5.64 -9.12
CA ILE A 170 -21.72 5.72 -10.57
C ILE A 170 -20.55 5.03 -11.26
N ILE A 171 -20.85 4.01 -12.05
CA ILE A 171 -19.88 3.29 -12.88
C ILE A 171 -20.25 3.47 -14.37
N GLY A 172 -19.34 4.09 -15.13
CA GLY A 172 -19.52 4.41 -16.55
C GLY A 172 -19.42 3.21 -17.49
N GLU A 173 -19.91 3.37 -18.73
CA GLU A 173 -20.04 2.32 -19.75
C GLU A 173 -18.71 1.65 -20.14
N HIS A 174 -17.61 2.34 -19.89
CA HIS A 174 -16.29 2.01 -20.41
C HIS A 174 -15.30 1.61 -19.33
N VAL A 175 -15.83 1.32 -18.15
CA VAL A 175 -15.08 1.00 -16.95
C VAL A 175 -14.91 -0.52 -16.82
N ARG A 176 -13.67 -0.94 -16.55
CA ARG A 176 -13.30 -2.28 -16.12
C ARG A 176 -12.76 -2.21 -14.70
N ILE A 177 -13.43 -2.86 -13.75
CA ILE A 177 -12.97 -3.00 -12.36
C ILE A 177 -12.59 -4.46 -12.12
N GLY A 178 -11.41 -4.66 -11.55
CA GLY A 178 -10.89 -5.96 -11.15
C GLY A 178 -11.70 -6.64 -10.04
N ARG A 179 -11.12 -7.72 -9.51
CA ARG A 179 -11.73 -8.55 -8.48
C ARG A 179 -11.54 -7.95 -7.09
N ASN A 180 -12.47 -8.28 -6.18
CA ASN A 180 -12.36 -7.97 -4.76
C ASN A 180 -12.10 -6.48 -4.47
N CYS A 181 -12.57 -5.59 -5.35
CA CYS A 181 -12.49 -4.15 -5.16
C CYS A 181 -13.62 -3.65 -4.25
N SER A 182 -13.45 -2.47 -3.68
CA SER A 182 -14.50 -1.79 -2.92
C SER A 182 -14.69 -0.39 -3.47
N ILE A 183 -15.88 -0.09 -3.96
CA ILE A 183 -16.26 1.22 -4.49
C ILE A 183 -17.21 1.88 -3.50
N GLY A 184 -16.77 2.96 -2.88
CA GLY A 184 -17.48 3.64 -1.81
C GLY A 184 -18.73 4.38 -2.28
N THR A 185 -19.58 4.71 -1.31
CA THR A 185 -20.81 5.49 -1.50
C THR A 185 -20.56 6.78 -2.29
N LYS A 186 -21.37 7.05 -3.31
CA LYS A 186 -21.27 8.25 -4.16
C LYS A 186 -19.90 8.44 -4.83
N ALA A 187 -19.06 7.41 -4.91
CA ALA A 187 -17.87 7.47 -5.75
C ALA A 187 -18.29 7.41 -7.23
N VAL A 188 -17.56 8.14 -8.08
CA VAL A 188 -17.77 8.14 -9.53
C VAL A 188 -16.54 7.54 -10.19
N VAL A 189 -16.75 6.47 -10.94
CA VAL A 189 -15.75 5.85 -11.81
C VAL A 189 -16.30 5.89 -13.23
N ASP A 190 -15.62 6.59 -14.13
CA ASP A 190 -16.13 6.79 -15.50
C ASP A 190 -14.99 6.87 -16.52
N GLY A 191 -15.31 7.07 -17.80
CA GLY A 191 -14.36 7.11 -18.89
C GLY A 191 -13.79 5.75 -19.25
N TRP A 192 -12.77 5.75 -20.11
CA TRP A 192 -12.03 4.53 -20.46
C TRP A 192 -11.03 4.18 -19.37
N THR A 193 -11.55 3.55 -18.32
CA THR A 193 -10.84 3.35 -17.06
C THR A 193 -10.71 1.86 -16.75
N GLU A 194 -9.49 1.42 -16.49
CA GLU A 194 -9.16 0.08 -16.02
C GLU A 194 -8.58 0.16 -14.61
N ILE A 195 -9.15 -0.60 -13.68
CA ILE A 195 -8.75 -0.68 -12.28
C ILE A 195 -8.42 -2.13 -11.95
N GLY A 196 -7.20 -2.37 -11.45
CA GLY A 196 -6.74 -3.67 -11.02
C GLY A 196 -7.43 -4.17 -9.74
N ASP A 197 -7.22 -5.45 -9.46
CA ASP A 197 -7.79 -6.17 -8.33
C ASP A 197 -7.47 -5.52 -6.98
N GLU A 198 -8.35 -5.73 -6.01
CA GLU A 198 -8.18 -5.36 -4.59
C GLU A 198 -7.94 -3.86 -4.37
N THR A 199 -8.43 -3.04 -5.29
CA THR A 199 -8.43 -1.59 -5.16
C THR A 199 -9.60 -1.13 -4.30
N VAL A 200 -9.35 -0.16 -3.41
CA VAL A 200 -10.37 0.48 -2.59
C VAL A 200 -10.50 1.94 -2.93
N ILE A 201 -11.69 2.32 -3.35
CA ILE A 201 -12.10 3.70 -3.64
C ILE A 201 -13.08 4.11 -2.55
N PHE A 202 -12.71 5.12 -1.76
CA PHE A 202 -13.54 5.64 -0.68
C PHE A 202 -14.67 6.52 -1.20
N PRO A 203 -15.65 6.86 -0.34
CA PRO A 203 -16.77 7.70 -0.72
C PRO A 203 -16.36 9.03 -1.37
N LEU A 204 -17.18 9.49 -2.33
CA LEU A 204 -17.05 10.79 -2.99
C LEU A 204 -15.74 11.00 -3.78
N ALA A 205 -14.97 9.94 -4.03
CA ALA A 205 -13.84 9.99 -4.97
C ALA A 205 -14.34 10.05 -6.43
N SER A 206 -13.54 10.67 -7.29
CA SER A 206 -13.84 10.86 -8.71
C SER A 206 -12.68 10.36 -9.57
N VAL A 207 -12.89 9.25 -10.27
CA VAL A 207 -11.83 8.46 -10.91
C VAL A 207 -12.15 8.26 -12.39
N GLY A 208 -11.21 8.63 -13.26
CA GLY A 208 -11.32 8.42 -14.71
C GLY A 208 -12.06 9.53 -15.48
N LEU A 209 -12.50 10.59 -14.78
CA LEU A 209 -13.15 11.74 -15.40
C LEU A 209 -12.23 12.47 -16.39
N ILE A 210 -12.88 13.31 -17.21
CA ILE A 210 -12.19 14.15 -18.19
C ILE A 210 -11.11 15.02 -17.53
N PRO A 211 -10.00 15.28 -18.23
CA PRO A 211 -8.96 16.15 -17.73
C PRO A 211 -9.40 17.61 -17.70
N GLN A 212 -8.73 18.40 -16.86
CA GLN A 212 -8.93 19.86 -16.78
C GLN A 212 -8.05 20.63 -17.77
N ASP A 213 -7.37 19.93 -18.69
CA ASP A 213 -6.63 20.59 -19.76
C ASP A 213 -7.61 21.26 -20.74
N MET A 214 -7.48 22.57 -20.91
CA MET A 214 -8.31 23.37 -21.82
C MET A 214 -8.21 22.94 -23.30
N LYS A 215 -7.16 22.18 -23.64
CA LYS A 215 -6.95 21.60 -24.98
C LYS A 215 -7.75 20.32 -25.20
N PHE A 216 -8.24 19.66 -24.16
CA PHE A 216 -9.07 18.46 -24.29
C PHE A 216 -10.37 18.80 -25.03
N LYS A 217 -10.71 18.02 -26.06
CA LYS A 217 -11.91 18.23 -26.91
C LYS A 217 -12.85 17.02 -26.93
N GLY A 218 -12.69 16.11 -25.98
CA GLY A 218 -13.50 14.88 -25.93
C GLY A 218 -12.87 13.70 -26.64
N GLU A 219 -11.56 13.77 -26.94
CA GLU A 219 -10.84 12.63 -27.50
C GLU A 219 -10.92 11.40 -26.58
N LYS A 220 -10.76 10.22 -27.18
CA LYS A 220 -10.64 8.97 -26.44
C LYS A 220 -9.27 8.90 -25.77
N SER A 221 -9.24 9.06 -24.45
CA SER A 221 -8.07 8.84 -23.60
C SER A 221 -8.40 7.93 -22.43
N ARG A 222 -7.36 7.39 -21.78
CA ARG A 222 -7.47 6.28 -20.83
C ARG A 222 -6.92 6.63 -19.45
N LEU A 223 -7.42 5.89 -18.47
CA LEU A 223 -6.84 5.74 -17.14
C LEU A 223 -6.57 4.25 -16.90
N VAL A 224 -5.36 3.91 -16.46
CA VAL A 224 -5.00 2.53 -16.09
C VAL A 224 -4.41 2.53 -14.69
N ILE A 225 -5.05 1.80 -13.78
CA ILE A 225 -4.68 1.68 -12.37
C ILE A 225 -4.35 0.21 -12.08
N GLY A 226 -3.21 -0.04 -11.45
CA GLY A 226 -2.81 -1.38 -10.99
C GLY A 226 -3.62 -1.87 -9.78
N GLU A 227 -3.06 -2.85 -9.08
CA GLU A 227 -3.74 -3.57 -8.00
C GLU A 227 -3.48 -2.94 -6.62
N HIS A 228 -4.30 -3.28 -5.62
CA HIS A 228 -4.07 -2.96 -4.21
C HIS A 228 -3.90 -1.46 -3.89
N ASN A 229 -4.50 -0.58 -4.69
CA ASN A 229 -4.44 0.85 -4.44
C ASN A 229 -5.55 1.28 -3.47
N VAL A 230 -5.25 2.29 -2.65
CA VAL A 230 -6.23 2.90 -1.74
C VAL A 230 -6.40 4.36 -2.11
N PHE A 231 -7.58 4.71 -2.62
CA PHE A 231 -7.98 6.07 -2.93
C PHE A 231 -8.97 6.54 -1.87
N ARG A 232 -8.52 7.45 -1.01
CA ARG A 232 -9.32 8.00 0.08
C ARG A 232 -10.36 9.00 -0.43
N GLU A 233 -11.13 9.53 0.51
CA GLU A 233 -12.27 10.39 0.28
C GLU A 233 -11.88 11.61 -0.58
N PHE A 234 -12.73 11.98 -1.53
CA PHE A 234 -12.53 13.15 -2.41
C PHE A 234 -11.25 13.13 -3.26
N VAL A 235 -10.60 11.98 -3.42
CA VAL A 235 -9.51 11.84 -4.39
C VAL A 235 -10.03 12.08 -5.81
N THR A 236 -9.25 12.79 -6.63
CA THR A 236 -9.57 13.06 -8.04
C THR A 236 -8.46 12.55 -8.96
N ILE A 237 -8.83 11.76 -9.97
CA ILE A 237 -7.88 11.16 -10.92
C ILE A 237 -8.45 11.33 -12.32
N HIS A 238 -7.72 12.04 -13.18
CA HIS A 238 -8.19 12.31 -14.53
C HIS A 238 -7.46 11.48 -15.58
N ARG A 239 -8.19 11.07 -16.62
CA ARG A 239 -7.62 10.38 -17.78
C ARG A 239 -6.67 11.29 -18.58
N GLY A 240 -5.88 10.70 -19.48
CA GLY A 240 -4.91 11.44 -20.28
C GLY A 240 -5.51 12.40 -21.31
N THR A 241 -4.65 12.98 -22.13
CA THR A 241 -4.99 13.84 -23.29
C THR A 241 -4.31 13.31 -24.55
N ALA A 242 -4.84 13.59 -25.74
CA ALA A 242 -4.19 13.17 -26.99
C ALA A 242 -2.74 13.69 -27.09
N GLY A 243 -2.48 14.91 -26.60
CA GLY A 243 -1.15 15.53 -26.62
C GLY A 243 -0.15 14.92 -25.63
N GLY A 244 -0.62 14.26 -24.57
CA GLY A 244 0.22 13.67 -23.52
C GLY A 244 0.44 12.17 -23.62
N GLY A 245 0.04 11.55 -24.73
CA GLY A 245 0.10 10.10 -24.93
C GLY A 245 -1.21 9.36 -24.63
N GLY A 246 -2.26 10.09 -24.24
CA GLY A 246 -3.62 9.57 -24.12
C GLY A 246 -3.85 8.69 -22.91
N ILE A 247 -2.93 8.68 -21.94
CA ILE A 247 -2.98 7.76 -20.80
C ILE A 247 -2.43 8.39 -19.52
N THR A 248 -3.24 8.37 -18.47
CA THR A 248 -2.77 8.46 -17.09
C THR A 248 -2.58 7.03 -16.57
N ARG A 249 -1.43 6.73 -15.95
CA ARG A 249 -1.12 5.39 -15.43
C ARG A 249 -0.70 5.46 -13.97
N ILE A 250 -1.29 4.61 -13.14
CA ILE A 250 -0.94 4.41 -11.73
C ILE A 250 -0.59 2.94 -11.53
N GLY A 251 0.53 2.67 -10.86
CA GLY A 251 0.97 1.32 -10.51
C GLY A 251 0.12 0.70 -9.39
N GLN A 252 0.78 -0.05 -8.51
CA GLN A 252 0.13 -0.85 -7.47
C GLN A 252 0.60 -0.49 -6.05
N ASN A 253 -0.17 -0.91 -5.05
CA ASN A 253 0.13 -0.72 -3.62
C ASN A 253 0.29 0.75 -3.19
N ASN A 254 -0.38 1.69 -3.87
CA ASN A 254 -0.27 3.11 -3.55
C ASN A 254 -1.35 3.55 -2.55
N LEU A 255 -1.03 4.56 -1.75
CA LEU A 255 -1.98 5.24 -0.87
C LEU A 255 -2.16 6.69 -1.32
N PHE A 256 -3.38 7.04 -1.70
CA PHE A 256 -3.81 8.40 -1.97
C PHE A 256 -4.73 8.86 -0.85
N MET A 257 -4.24 9.72 0.04
CA MET A 257 -5.03 10.27 1.14
C MET A 257 -6.04 11.31 0.64
N ALA A 258 -6.92 11.75 1.54
CA ALA A 258 -8.09 12.53 1.16
C ALA A 258 -7.71 13.80 0.37
N TYR A 259 -8.51 14.13 -0.65
CA TYR A 259 -8.28 15.28 -1.55
C TYR A 259 -7.00 15.23 -2.40
N ALA A 260 -6.29 14.10 -2.47
CA ALA A 260 -5.18 13.99 -3.42
C ALA A 260 -5.69 14.12 -4.87
N HIS A 261 -4.88 14.76 -5.73
CA HIS A 261 -5.21 15.00 -7.13
C HIS A 261 -4.13 14.45 -8.05
N VAL A 262 -4.56 13.67 -9.05
CA VAL A 262 -3.74 13.20 -10.16
C VAL A 262 -4.30 13.78 -11.46
N ALA A 263 -3.57 14.75 -12.02
CA ALA A 263 -3.92 15.34 -13.31
C ALA A 263 -3.69 14.37 -14.47
N HIS A 264 -4.01 14.86 -15.67
CA HIS A 264 -3.84 14.14 -16.92
C HIS A 264 -2.40 13.74 -17.21
N ASP A 265 -2.25 12.60 -17.88
CA ASP A 265 -0.99 12.09 -18.42
C ASP A 265 0.10 11.86 -17.35
N CYS A 266 -0.31 11.76 -16.08
CA CYS A 266 0.61 11.41 -15.01
C CYS A 266 0.99 9.93 -15.08
N LEU A 267 2.23 9.65 -14.68
CA LEU A 267 2.78 8.30 -14.54
C LEU A 267 3.20 8.09 -13.08
N VAL A 268 2.43 7.32 -12.33
CA VAL A 268 2.71 6.99 -10.93
C VAL A 268 3.14 5.53 -10.84
N GLY A 269 4.27 5.28 -10.17
CA GLY A 269 4.81 3.95 -9.92
C GLY A 269 4.08 3.20 -8.80
N ASN A 270 4.84 2.41 -8.05
CA ASN A 270 4.33 1.51 -7.02
C ASN A 270 4.71 1.96 -5.61
N GLU A 271 3.92 1.56 -4.62
CA GLU A 271 4.20 1.79 -3.19
C GLU A 271 4.41 3.27 -2.83
N THR A 272 3.78 4.17 -3.58
CA THR A 272 3.84 5.62 -3.36
C THR A 272 2.79 6.07 -2.35
N ILE A 273 3.07 7.18 -1.67
CA ILE A 273 2.17 7.78 -0.68
C ILE A 273 1.93 9.24 -1.03
N PHE A 274 0.65 9.60 -1.15
CA PHE A 274 0.18 10.97 -1.33
C PHE A 274 -0.59 11.38 -0.09
N GLY A 275 -0.05 12.34 0.66
CA GLY A 275 -0.70 12.94 1.82
C GLY A 275 -1.93 13.76 1.43
N ASN A 276 -2.72 14.18 2.42
CA ASN A 276 -3.95 14.92 2.17
C ASN A 276 -3.71 16.14 1.28
N GLY A 277 -4.51 16.32 0.22
CA GLY A 277 -4.37 17.45 -0.71
C GLY A 277 -3.09 17.45 -1.55
N ALA A 278 -2.31 16.37 -1.58
CA ALA A 278 -1.17 16.26 -2.48
C ALA A 278 -1.63 16.32 -3.94
N THR A 279 -1.04 17.22 -4.73
CA THR A 279 -1.56 17.61 -6.04
C THR A 279 -0.49 17.45 -7.11
N LEU A 280 -0.78 16.64 -8.13
CA LEU A 280 0.04 16.52 -9.33
C LEU A 280 -0.52 17.38 -10.47
N GLY A 281 0.31 18.22 -11.08
CA GLY A 281 0.00 18.85 -12.36
C GLY A 281 0.12 17.87 -13.53
N GLY A 282 -0.28 18.28 -14.73
CA GLY A 282 -0.26 17.42 -15.91
C GLY A 282 1.12 16.86 -16.25
N HIS A 283 1.18 15.64 -16.76
CA HIS A 283 2.43 14.97 -17.21
C HIS A 283 3.47 14.74 -16.10
N VAL A 284 3.08 14.74 -14.82
CA VAL A 284 4.03 14.46 -13.74
C VAL A 284 4.35 12.98 -13.68
N THR A 285 5.63 12.65 -13.47
CA THR A 285 6.07 11.27 -13.20
C THR A 285 6.48 11.11 -11.74
N VAL A 286 5.88 10.15 -11.03
CA VAL A 286 6.23 9.79 -9.65
C VAL A 286 6.75 8.36 -9.65
N TYR A 287 7.99 8.16 -9.25
CA TYR A 287 8.63 6.84 -9.23
C TYR A 287 8.38 6.09 -7.91
N ASP A 288 8.68 4.80 -7.91
CA ASP A 288 8.38 3.87 -6.82
C ASP A 288 8.82 4.35 -5.44
N HIS A 289 8.01 4.07 -4.42
CA HIS A 289 8.24 4.42 -3.01
C HIS A 289 8.37 5.91 -2.71
N ALA A 290 8.12 6.80 -3.66
CA ALA A 290 8.11 8.23 -3.41
C ALA A 290 6.95 8.62 -2.47
N THR A 291 7.20 9.61 -1.63
CA THR A 291 6.19 10.20 -0.74
C THR A 291 6.01 11.67 -1.06
N ILE A 292 4.77 12.09 -1.30
CA ILE A 292 4.37 13.48 -1.46
C ILE A 292 3.49 13.85 -0.26
N SER A 293 4.05 14.55 0.72
CA SER A 293 3.33 14.86 1.96
C SER A 293 2.18 15.84 1.76
N ALA A 294 1.34 15.97 2.79
CA ALA A 294 0.12 16.76 2.76
C ALA A 294 0.33 18.20 2.24
N MET A 295 -0.67 18.68 1.48
CA MET A 295 -0.75 20.02 0.92
C MET A 295 0.42 20.41 0.00
N SER A 296 1.09 19.41 -0.59
CA SER A 296 2.21 19.63 -1.50
C SER A 296 1.78 19.53 -2.96
N GLY A 297 2.33 20.39 -3.80
CA GLY A 297 2.09 20.41 -5.24
C GLY A 297 3.33 20.02 -6.04
N VAL A 298 3.14 19.27 -7.12
CA VAL A 298 4.17 19.00 -8.13
C VAL A 298 3.74 19.60 -9.45
N HIS A 299 4.52 20.56 -9.94
CA HIS A 299 4.21 21.29 -11.16
C HIS A 299 4.30 20.38 -12.39
N GLN A 300 3.52 20.69 -13.43
CA GLN A 300 3.47 19.92 -14.67
C GLN A 300 4.86 19.58 -15.24
N PHE A 301 4.97 18.38 -15.81
CA PHE A 301 6.19 17.78 -16.38
C PHE A 301 7.34 17.51 -15.38
N CYS A 302 7.18 17.78 -14.08
CA CYS A 302 8.21 17.43 -13.10
C CYS A 302 8.23 15.93 -12.82
N ARG A 303 9.39 15.45 -12.35
CA ARG A 303 9.60 14.08 -11.90
C ARG A 303 9.91 14.03 -10.41
N VAL A 304 9.38 13.01 -9.72
CA VAL A 304 9.67 12.72 -8.31
C VAL A 304 10.34 11.35 -8.22
N GLY A 305 11.65 11.34 -7.97
CA GLY A 305 12.47 10.12 -8.02
C GLY A 305 12.14 9.07 -6.95
N ARG A 306 12.63 7.84 -7.15
CA ARG A 306 12.41 6.72 -6.22
C ARG A 306 12.81 7.08 -4.80
N TYR A 307 11.99 6.69 -3.82
CA TYR A 307 12.21 6.99 -2.39
C TYR A 307 12.40 8.48 -2.04
N ALA A 308 12.06 9.39 -2.95
CA ALA A 308 12.05 10.82 -2.66
C ALA A 308 10.98 11.12 -1.62
N PHE A 309 11.25 12.11 -0.78
CA PHE A 309 10.33 12.58 0.25
C PHE A 309 10.07 14.06 0.07
N ILE A 310 8.87 14.42 -0.39
CA ILE A 310 8.42 15.80 -0.45
C ILE A 310 7.81 16.16 0.90
N GLY A 311 8.38 17.15 1.59
CA GLY A 311 7.84 17.62 2.87
C GLY A 311 6.51 18.34 2.70
N GLY A 312 5.69 18.39 3.75
CA GLY A 312 4.37 19.02 3.69
C GLY A 312 4.42 20.49 3.27
N TYR A 313 3.34 20.98 2.67
CA TYR A 313 3.23 22.37 2.18
C TYR A 313 4.33 22.79 1.19
N SER A 314 4.86 21.84 0.41
CA SER A 314 5.92 22.12 -0.55
C SER A 314 5.40 22.29 -1.98
N VAL A 315 6.06 23.11 -2.78
CA VAL A 315 5.75 23.30 -4.21
C VAL A 315 6.98 22.94 -5.04
N VAL A 316 6.92 21.78 -5.69
CA VAL A 316 7.99 21.23 -6.53
C VAL A 316 7.83 21.78 -7.95
N THR A 317 8.74 22.66 -8.37
CA THR A 317 8.72 23.32 -9.69
C THR A 317 9.78 22.79 -10.68
N ARG A 318 10.62 21.89 -10.19
CA ARG A 318 11.72 21.17 -10.86
C ARG A 318 11.79 19.75 -10.30
N ASP A 319 12.54 18.87 -10.94
CA ASP A 319 12.58 17.46 -10.53
C ASP A 319 13.06 17.30 -9.08
N ALA A 320 12.30 16.53 -8.31
CA ALA A 320 12.64 16.15 -6.94
C ALA A 320 13.50 14.88 -6.97
N LEU A 321 14.69 14.98 -6.39
CA LEU A 321 15.71 13.95 -6.55
C LEU A 321 15.37 12.64 -5.80
N PRO A 322 15.77 11.48 -6.36
CA PRO A 322 15.68 10.18 -5.71
C PRO A 322 16.28 10.17 -4.29
N TYR A 323 15.76 9.33 -3.39
CA TYR A 323 16.35 9.08 -2.08
C TYR A 323 16.52 10.32 -1.18
N ALA A 324 15.96 11.48 -1.54
CA ALA A 324 16.23 12.75 -0.89
C ALA A 324 14.97 13.46 -0.41
N ARG A 325 15.17 14.33 0.58
CA ARG A 325 14.11 15.20 1.11
C ARG A 325 14.08 16.49 0.31
N THR A 326 12.91 16.85 -0.21
CA THR A 326 12.68 18.08 -0.97
C THR A 326 11.57 18.89 -0.29
N VAL A 327 11.86 20.11 0.16
CA VAL A 327 10.95 20.88 1.03
C VAL A 327 10.90 22.36 0.63
N GLY A 328 9.74 22.99 0.80
CA GLY A 328 9.51 24.44 0.67
C GLY A 328 8.67 24.86 -0.54
N ASN A 329 8.30 26.13 -0.62
CA ASN A 329 7.56 26.70 -1.75
C ASN A 329 8.57 27.32 -2.76
N ARG A 330 8.65 26.74 -3.97
CA ARG A 330 9.90 26.52 -4.73
C ARG A 330 10.86 25.58 -3.98
N ALA A 331 10.42 24.34 -3.83
CA ALA A 331 11.07 23.31 -3.03
C ALA A 331 12.53 23.07 -3.44
N ARG A 332 13.38 22.83 -2.45
CA ARG A 332 14.80 22.50 -2.65
C ARG A 332 15.18 21.22 -1.91
N VAL A 333 16.27 20.59 -2.34
CA VAL A 333 16.79 19.36 -1.72
C VAL A 333 17.55 19.66 -0.42
N TYR A 334 17.22 18.93 0.65
CA TYR A 334 17.80 19.01 2.01
C TYR A 334 18.59 17.73 2.41
N GLY A 335 19.10 17.01 1.41
CA GLY A 335 19.91 15.80 1.59
C GLY A 335 19.09 14.52 1.69
N VAL A 336 19.80 13.41 1.92
CA VAL A 336 19.28 12.04 1.86
C VAL A 336 18.16 11.80 2.88
N ASN A 337 17.08 11.14 2.44
CA ASN A 337 15.98 10.60 3.25
C ASN A 337 16.43 9.36 4.04
N SER A 338 17.43 9.52 4.91
CA SER A 338 18.08 8.38 5.57
C SER A 338 17.09 7.53 6.39
N ILE A 339 16.12 8.17 7.05
CA ILE A 339 15.09 7.47 7.83
C ILE A 339 14.22 6.60 6.92
N GLY A 340 13.76 7.14 5.78
CA GLY A 340 12.97 6.38 4.82
C GLY A 340 13.75 5.20 4.24
N LEU A 341 15.02 5.38 3.88
CA LEU A 341 15.85 4.30 3.34
C LEU A 341 16.08 3.18 4.35
N VAL A 342 16.38 3.51 5.62
CA VAL A 342 16.55 2.50 6.68
C VAL A 342 15.26 1.69 6.87
N ARG A 343 14.10 2.35 6.88
CA ARG A 343 12.79 1.68 7.01
C ARG A 343 12.49 0.76 5.83
N ASN A 344 13.02 1.05 4.65
CA ASN A 344 12.89 0.24 3.45
C ASN A 344 14.04 -0.77 3.26
N GLY A 345 14.83 -1.04 4.31
CA GLY A 345 15.82 -2.12 4.31
C GLY A 345 17.12 -1.82 3.56
N PHE A 346 17.40 -0.56 3.22
CA PHE A 346 18.67 -0.18 2.62
C PHE A 346 19.84 -0.42 3.57
N SER A 347 20.95 -0.96 3.06
CA SER A 347 22.15 -1.17 3.85
C SER A 347 22.80 0.16 4.26
N GLN A 348 23.50 0.15 5.40
CA GLN A 348 24.23 1.34 5.85
C GLN A 348 25.30 1.77 4.84
N GLU A 349 25.91 0.82 4.14
CA GLU A 349 26.90 1.09 3.09
C GLU A 349 26.29 1.93 1.95
N VAL A 350 25.13 1.53 1.42
CA VAL A 350 24.45 2.26 0.34
C VAL A 350 24.04 3.66 0.81
N ILE A 351 23.53 3.79 2.04
CA ILE A 351 23.15 5.09 2.60
C ILE A 351 24.37 6.02 2.73
N VAL A 352 25.53 5.50 3.12
CA VAL A 352 26.79 6.26 3.20
C VAL A 352 27.24 6.73 1.81
N LYS A 353 27.17 5.86 0.79
CA LYS A 353 27.47 6.20 -0.61
C LYS A 353 26.55 7.32 -1.11
N LEU A 354 25.24 7.17 -0.95
CA LEU A 354 24.26 8.21 -1.29
C LEU A 354 24.54 9.53 -0.56
N LYS A 355 24.81 9.51 0.75
CA LYS A 355 25.15 10.73 1.51
C LYS A 355 26.39 11.42 0.93
N ARG A 356 27.41 10.67 0.52
CA ARG A 356 28.61 11.22 -0.11
C ARG A 356 28.31 11.80 -1.51
N ALA A 357 27.52 11.13 -2.33
CA ALA A 357 27.05 11.67 -3.62
C ALA A 357 26.29 13.01 -3.43
N TYR A 358 25.37 13.07 -2.46
CA TYR A 358 24.65 14.30 -2.13
C TYR A 358 25.54 15.42 -1.59
N ARG A 359 26.65 15.10 -0.92
CA ARG A 359 27.64 16.13 -0.53
C ARG A 359 28.28 16.78 -1.75
N TYR A 360 28.63 16.02 -2.79
CA TYR A 360 29.09 16.61 -4.05
C TYR A 360 28.03 17.53 -4.66
N LEU A 361 26.75 17.14 -4.65
CA LEU A 361 25.67 17.94 -5.25
C LEU A 361 25.34 19.23 -4.48
N LEU A 362 25.34 19.17 -3.14
CA LEU A 362 24.77 20.23 -2.29
C LEU A 362 25.82 21.13 -1.62
N GLN A 363 26.98 20.56 -1.23
CA GLN A 363 27.95 21.22 -0.36
C GLN A 363 29.26 21.56 -1.07
N SER A 364 29.53 20.97 -2.23
CA SER A 364 30.72 21.32 -3.01
C SER A 364 30.57 22.68 -3.69
N LYS A 365 31.71 23.27 -4.10
CA LYS A 365 31.74 24.48 -4.94
C LYS A 365 31.54 24.17 -6.44
N LEU A 366 31.12 22.95 -6.77
CA LEU A 366 30.95 22.49 -8.14
C LEU A 366 29.57 22.87 -8.69
N ASN A 367 29.50 23.09 -10.00
CA ASN A 367 28.22 23.11 -10.69
C ASN A 367 27.65 21.67 -10.84
N THR A 368 26.45 21.53 -11.38
CA THR A 368 25.76 20.22 -11.41
C THR A 368 26.54 19.22 -12.25
N SER A 369 26.94 19.60 -13.48
CA SER A 369 27.69 18.74 -14.39
C SER A 369 29.04 18.31 -13.81
N GLN A 370 29.75 19.24 -13.16
CA GLN A 370 31.01 18.95 -12.48
C GLN A 370 30.81 18.01 -11.28
N ALA A 371 29.74 18.21 -10.49
CA ALA A 371 29.43 17.33 -9.37
C ALA A 371 29.10 15.90 -9.85
N LEU A 372 28.34 15.76 -10.94
CA LEU A 372 28.04 14.46 -11.55
C LEU A 372 29.33 13.77 -12.03
N ALA A 373 30.19 14.46 -12.77
CA ALA A 373 31.46 13.89 -13.22
C ALA A 373 32.35 13.43 -12.05
N ARG A 374 32.34 14.16 -10.93
CA ARG A 374 33.06 13.74 -9.71
C ARG A 374 32.43 12.54 -9.02
N ILE A 375 31.10 12.39 -9.07
CA ILE A 375 30.43 11.21 -8.54
C ILE A 375 30.82 9.97 -9.36
N GLU A 376 30.79 10.07 -10.69
CA GLU A 376 31.12 8.97 -11.61
C GLU A 376 32.58 8.53 -11.54
N MET A 377 33.50 9.46 -11.23
CA MET A 377 34.93 9.16 -11.09
C MET A 377 35.32 8.64 -9.70
N ASP A 378 34.41 8.62 -8.72
CA ASP A 378 34.71 8.22 -7.34
C ASP A 378 34.39 6.72 -7.14
N PRO A 379 35.38 5.81 -7.21
CA PRO A 379 35.12 4.36 -7.13
C PRO A 379 34.52 3.92 -5.80
N SER A 380 34.62 4.76 -4.75
CA SER A 380 33.97 4.46 -3.46
C SER A 380 32.45 4.66 -3.49
N LEU A 381 31.91 5.26 -4.55
CA LEU A 381 30.48 5.48 -4.75
C LEU A 381 29.82 4.43 -5.64
N ASP A 382 30.57 3.44 -6.12
CA ASP A 382 30.07 2.39 -7.01
C ASP A 382 28.91 1.61 -6.36
N CYS A 383 27.69 1.91 -6.82
CA CYS A 383 26.48 1.12 -6.61
C CYS A 383 25.34 1.61 -7.52
N SER A 384 24.43 0.70 -7.83
CA SER A 384 23.28 0.95 -8.72
C SER A 384 22.39 2.13 -8.29
N ASP A 385 22.28 2.41 -6.99
CA ASP A 385 21.48 3.53 -6.48
C ASP A 385 22.12 4.90 -6.79
N VAL A 386 23.45 4.98 -6.75
CA VAL A 386 24.18 6.19 -7.14
C VAL A 386 24.11 6.38 -8.66
N ASP A 387 24.23 5.30 -9.44
CA ASP A 387 24.09 5.34 -10.90
C ASP A 387 22.70 5.85 -11.30
N TYR A 388 21.64 5.33 -10.66
CA TYR A 388 20.28 5.81 -10.87
C TYR A 388 20.13 7.30 -10.54
N LEU A 389 20.73 7.79 -9.44
CA LEU A 389 20.72 9.21 -9.11
C LEU A 389 21.37 10.06 -10.21
N VAL A 390 22.52 9.64 -10.74
CA VAL A 390 23.24 10.34 -11.80
C VAL A 390 22.39 10.41 -13.08
N GLU A 391 21.86 9.27 -13.52
CA GLU A 391 21.05 9.18 -14.74
C GLU A 391 19.72 9.95 -14.61
N PHE A 392 19.10 9.94 -13.43
CA PHE A 392 17.93 10.76 -13.16
C PHE A 392 18.23 12.25 -13.35
N ILE A 393 19.37 12.75 -12.85
CA ILE A 393 19.72 14.16 -13.00
C ILE A 393 20.07 14.49 -14.46
N LYS A 394 20.82 13.63 -15.15
CA LYS A 394 21.21 13.84 -16.56
C LYS A 394 20.03 13.90 -17.51
N SER A 395 19.03 13.06 -17.29
CA SER A 395 17.79 12.99 -18.10
C SER A 395 16.76 14.07 -17.76
N SER A 396 17.07 15.04 -16.89
CA SER A 396 16.11 16.05 -16.45
C SER A 396 15.89 17.15 -17.48
N GLU A 397 14.64 17.30 -17.92
CA GLU A 397 14.22 18.38 -18.82
C GLU A 397 13.85 19.66 -18.07
N ARG A 398 13.39 19.54 -16.82
CA ARG A 398 13.04 20.70 -15.96
C ARG A 398 14.19 21.16 -15.06
N GLY A 399 15.30 20.44 -15.08
CA GLY A 399 16.40 20.61 -14.15
C GLY A 399 16.02 20.22 -12.72
N VAL A 400 16.94 20.49 -11.78
CA VAL A 400 16.85 20.05 -10.38
C VAL A 400 17.06 21.25 -9.43
N SER A 401 16.34 21.26 -8.30
CA SER A 401 16.41 22.33 -7.30
C SER A 401 17.33 21.99 -6.13
N LEU A 402 18.63 22.23 -6.30
CA LEU A 402 19.64 22.01 -5.27
C LEU A 402 19.74 23.22 -4.34
N ARG A 403 19.70 23.00 -3.02
CA ARG A 403 20.07 24.03 -2.03
C ARG A 403 21.59 24.11 -1.95
N ARG A 404 22.20 24.94 -2.80
CA ARG A 404 23.62 25.26 -2.70
C ARG A 404 23.84 26.35 -1.67
N SER A 405 24.91 26.25 -0.90
CA SER A 405 25.43 27.35 -0.09
C SER A 405 25.86 28.47 -1.05
N PHE A 406 25.09 29.56 -1.15
CA PHE A 406 25.50 30.70 -1.96
C PHE A 406 26.71 31.38 -1.31
N ARG A 407 27.72 31.73 -2.14
CA ARG A 407 28.68 32.80 -1.84
C ARG A 407 27.88 34.09 -1.67
N HIS A 408 27.90 34.69 -0.48
CA HIS A 408 27.51 36.10 -0.35
C HIS A 408 28.50 36.93 -1.17
N HIS A 409 28.08 37.42 -2.34
CA HIS A 409 28.64 38.67 -2.84
C HIS A 409 27.83 39.75 -2.16
N GLY A 410 28.49 40.55 -1.33
CA GLY A 410 27.86 41.55 -0.47
C GLY A 410 26.84 42.39 -1.23
N ARG A 411 25.61 42.36 -0.73
CA ARG A 411 24.71 43.50 -0.83
C ARG A 411 24.26 43.77 0.59
N HIS A 412 24.75 44.88 1.14
CA HIS A 412 24.08 45.55 2.23
C HIS A 412 22.63 45.76 1.81
N PHE A 413 21.71 45.14 2.54
CA PHE A 413 20.34 45.62 2.61
C PHE A 413 20.23 46.24 3.98
N ASP A 414 20.01 47.55 4.00
CA ASP A 414 19.68 48.29 5.19
C ASP A 414 18.37 47.73 5.78
N ASP A 415 18.40 47.47 7.09
CA ASP A 415 17.25 47.05 7.87
C ASP A 415 16.27 48.24 7.98
N GLU A 416 15.27 48.31 7.09
CA GLU A 416 14.06 49.07 7.38
C GLU A 416 13.12 48.20 8.23
N ILE A 417 13.11 48.56 9.51
CA ILE A 417 12.18 48.16 10.55
C ILE A 417 10.75 48.43 10.05
N ILE A 418 9.96 47.37 9.82
CA ILE A 418 8.51 47.46 9.73
C ILE A 418 7.99 47.32 11.16
N THR A 419 7.51 48.43 11.72
CA THR A 419 6.69 48.44 12.93
C THR A 419 5.27 47.99 12.60
N ASP A 420 4.73 47.12 13.45
CA ASP A 420 3.36 46.62 13.42
C ASP A 420 2.31 47.75 13.53
N GLU A 421 1.33 47.75 12.62
CA GLU A 421 -0.08 48.11 12.87
C GLU A 421 -1.01 47.15 12.14
#